data_AF-A0A102JWR1-F1
#
_entry.id   AF-A0A102JWR1-F1
#
_cell.length_a   1.000
_cell.length_b   1.000
_cell.length_c   1.000
_cell.angle_alpha   90.00
_cell.angle_beta   90.00
_cell.angle_gamma   90.00
#
_symmetry.space_group_name_H-M   'P 1'
#
loop_
_entity.id
_entity.type
_entity.pdbx_description
1 polymer ?
#
loop_
_entity_poly.entity_id
_entity_poly.type
_entity_poly.pdbx_seq_one_letter_code
_entity_poly.pdbx_strand_id
1 'polypeptide(L)'
;MSLKIGALAKRAGLTVRALHHYDAIGLLSPSARADGGSRQYSHDDVIRLHRIQALKHFGCSLSDIKTYLDDSGIEPVEIIHRQICVLDEQARRAQALRDSLQHLAGKLASGSEAGMADWLNLLEMMTMHDKHLTGEDLDHLRAQQQQLGAHLDARRIELIAEMRSAIDRGVLPEDHEAQALAWRWVQHMKDATGDNAQLVSKLKAMQEREPRVWEITGFTPEMHQWISLSNVYARARLFAKYLSPDEFEEVRRRMIAHVDDWPLLFAEVRAQMDAGADVADPAVQALARRWQDLFRDSYCGDDVALESKIHHALRTEPDLSVGVGLDMPLILFIQKAILALNGSGHQSVNTGPKPSAQRVATLRAVHQLLDNPLILEDRLALKILGGANEAAVRSNSDHYDDPLSKGLRMSVAVRSRYAEDEWRKAARNGVSQYVILGAGLDTYAYREHHQAQRIFEVDLPATQQWKRECLSAADIEIPASLTYVPMDFEHDTLARALSEAGFRKDAPAFFSWLGVSVYLEEEAILETLRFIASCAAGSAVVFDYVVTPSLLPPMERLGMELVRAKVAENGEPWKSFFDPASLADKIRSLGFSEANNVSPENLNNIYLTGRKDGFRMGGSSRLLHAIV
;
A
#
# COMPACT_ATOMS: atom_id res chain seq x y z
N MET A 1 20.29 -47.11 15.72
CA MET A 1 20.10 -48.55 15.36
C MET A 1 19.65 -48.63 13.91
N SER A 2 20.28 -49.48 13.08
CA SER A 2 19.85 -49.74 11.70
C SER A 2 18.85 -50.90 11.63
N LEU A 3 17.88 -50.82 10.72
CA LEU A 3 16.82 -51.83 10.56
C LEU A 3 16.99 -52.60 9.26
N LYS A 4 16.83 -53.93 9.32
CA LYS A 4 16.73 -54.77 8.12
C LYS A 4 15.39 -54.53 7.42
N ILE A 5 15.38 -54.67 6.09
CA ILE A 5 14.20 -54.42 5.24
C ILE A 5 12.91 -55.11 5.72
N GLY A 6 12.99 -56.37 6.18
CA GLY A 6 11.81 -57.10 6.67
C GLY A 6 11.24 -56.53 7.98
N ALA A 7 12.11 -56.06 8.87
CA ALA A 7 11.71 -55.40 10.11
C ALA A 7 11.13 -54.00 9.83
N LEU A 8 11.70 -53.27 8.87
CA LEU A 8 11.18 -51.97 8.42
C LEU A 8 9.81 -52.11 7.77
N ALA A 9 9.64 -53.07 6.86
CA ALA A 9 8.37 -53.37 6.19
C ALA A 9 7.26 -53.68 7.20
N LYS A 10 7.55 -54.58 8.16
CA LYS A 10 6.60 -54.94 9.23
C LYS A 10 6.24 -53.73 10.10
N ARG A 11 7.21 -52.88 10.44
CA ARG A 11 6.99 -51.71 11.30
C ARG A 11 6.24 -50.57 10.59
N ALA A 12 6.46 -50.40 9.30
CA ALA A 12 5.81 -49.37 8.49
C ALA A 12 4.47 -49.83 7.89
N GLY A 13 4.05 -51.09 8.11
CA GLY A 13 2.82 -51.63 7.50
C GLY A 13 2.90 -51.76 5.97
N LEU A 14 4.09 -51.93 5.43
CA LEU A 14 4.34 -52.02 3.98
C LEU A 14 4.80 -53.42 3.60
N THR A 15 4.66 -53.77 2.32
CA THR A 15 5.27 -54.98 1.78
C THR A 15 6.74 -54.74 1.47
N VAL A 16 7.57 -55.79 1.55
CA VAL A 16 8.98 -55.73 1.10
C VAL A 16 9.06 -55.32 -0.38
N ARG A 17 8.06 -55.72 -1.19
CA ARG A 17 7.94 -55.31 -2.60
C ARG A 17 7.75 -53.81 -2.76
N ALA A 18 6.99 -53.15 -1.89
CA ALA A 18 6.80 -51.70 -1.91
C ALA A 18 8.12 -50.96 -1.59
N LEU A 19 8.88 -51.43 -0.61
CA LEU A 19 10.19 -50.86 -0.29
C LEU A 19 11.22 -51.08 -1.41
N HIS A 20 11.20 -52.23 -2.09
CA HIS A 20 12.02 -52.44 -3.29
C HIS A 20 11.62 -51.52 -4.44
N HIS A 21 10.32 -51.23 -4.59
CA HIS A 21 9.87 -50.27 -5.59
C HIS A 21 10.34 -48.85 -5.28
N TYR A 22 10.26 -48.42 -4.01
CA TYR A 22 10.76 -47.10 -3.58
C TYR A 22 12.28 -46.97 -3.76
N ASP A 23 13.05 -48.04 -3.54
CA ASP A 23 14.49 -48.10 -3.84
C ASP A 23 14.73 -47.98 -5.36
N ALA A 24 13.96 -48.71 -6.18
CA ALA A 24 14.11 -48.70 -7.64
C ALA A 24 13.82 -47.34 -8.30
N ILE A 25 12.85 -46.58 -7.78
CA ILE A 25 12.53 -45.23 -8.27
C ILE A 25 13.37 -44.14 -7.58
N GLY A 26 14.27 -44.51 -6.66
CA GLY A 26 15.12 -43.59 -5.90
C GLY A 26 14.36 -42.73 -4.87
N LEU A 27 13.15 -43.13 -4.48
CA LEU A 27 12.33 -42.42 -3.50
C LEU A 27 12.79 -42.69 -2.06
N LEU A 28 13.23 -43.93 -1.77
CA LEU A 28 13.83 -44.31 -0.50
C LEU A 28 14.90 -45.39 -0.73
N SER A 29 16.17 -45.03 -0.55
CA SER A 29 17.31 -45.93 -0.73
C SER A 29 17.88 -46.35 0.63
N PRO A 30 18.41 -47.57 0.77
CA PRO A 30 19.01 -48.02 2.03
C PRO A 30 20.33 -47.30 2.31
N SER A 31 20.51 -46.77 3.52
CA SER A 31 21.77 -46.12 3.95
C SER A 31 22.99 -47.04 3.96
N ALA A 32 22.80 -48.36 4.15
CA ALA A 32 23.90 -49.32 4.14
C ALA A 32 23.47 -50.72 3.68
N ARG A 33 24.45 -51.56 3.36
CA ARG A 33 24.25 -53.01 3.14
C ARG A 33 25.17 -53.78 4.09
N ALA A 34 24.65 -54.82 4.74
CA ALA A 34 25.45 -55.69 5.60
C ALA A 34 26.35 -56.62 4.76
N ASP A 35 27.35 -57.24 5.39
CA ASP A 35 28.34 -58.13 4.75
C ASP A 35 27.73 -59.33 3.98
N GLY A 36 26.45 -59.65 4.21
CA GLY A 36 25.66 -60.65 3.46
C GLY A 36 24.71 -60.06 2.39
N GLY A 37 24.89 -58.81 1.96
CA GLY A 37 24.07 -58.15 0.94
C GLY A 37 22.70 -57.64 1.40
N SER A 38 22.34 -57.82 2.68
CA SER A 38 21.05 -57.39 3.21
C SER A 38 20.97 -55.86 3.39
N ARG A 39 19.93 -55.23 2.85
CA ARG A 39 19.66 -53.79 2.98
C ARG A 39 19.42 -53.39 4.45
N GLN A 40 20.08 -52.32 4.87
CA GLN A 40 19.95 -51.71 6.19
C GLN A 40 19.54 -50.26 6.06
N TYR A 41 18.54 -49.88 6.87
CA TYR A 41 17.97 -48.54 6.88
C TYR A 41 18.31 -47.82 8.18
N SER A 42 18.78 -46.59 8.08
CA SER A 42 19.15 -45.72 9.19
C SER A 42 17.90 -45.12 9.87
N HIS A 43 18.13 -44.29 10.89
CA HIS A 43 17.05 -43.51 11.50
C HIS A 43 16.47 -42.49 10.52
N ASP A 44 17.31 -41.87 9.70
CA ASP A 44 16.89 -40.86 8.72
C ASP A 44 16.09 -41.50 7.58
N ASP A 45 16.44 -42.73 7.18
CA ASP A 45 15.64 -43.49 6.21
C ASP A 45 14.23 -43.78 6.73
N VAL A 46 14.09 -44.04 8.02
CA VAL A 46 12.80 -44.26 8.67
C VAL A 46 11.99 -42.95 8.70
N ILE A 47 12.63 -41.83 9.03
CA ILE A 47 11.99 -40.51 9.00
C ILE A 47 11.51 -40.18 7.57
N ARG A 48 12.36 -40.41 6.56
CA ARG A 48 12.02 -40.24 5.15
C ARG A 48 10.86 -41.13 4.74
N LEU A 49 10.83 -42.40 5.18
CA LEU A 49 9.73 -43.32 4.93
C LEU A 49 8.40 -42.83 5.52
N HIS A 50 8.41 -42.33 6.76
CA HIS A 50 7.21 -41.77 7.38
C HIS A 50 6.70 -40.52 6.63
N ARG A 51 7.61 -39.66 6.14
CA ARG A 51 7.25 -38.51 5.29
C ARG A 51 6.61 -38.96 3.98
N ILE A 52 7.16 -39.96 3.31
CA ILE A 52 6.58 -40.55 2.09
C ILE A 52 5.16 -41.07 2.36
N GLN A 53 4.95 -41.77 3.48
CA GLN A 53 3.64 -42.31 3.83
C GLN A 53 2.60 -41.22 4.12
N ALA A 54 2.99 -40.17 4.84
CA ALA A 54 2.11 -39.03 5.12
C ALA A 54 1.71 -38.31 3.83
N LEU A 55 2.66 -37.96 2.96
CA LEU A 55 2.38 -37.26 1.71
C LEU A 55 1.54 -38.09 0.74
N LYS A 56 1.78 -39.41 0.69
CA LYS A 56 0.95 -40.33 -0.10
C LYS A 56 -0.48 -40.42 0.45
N HIS A 57 -0.65 -40.38 1.77
CA HIS A 57 -1.97 -40.35 2.40
C HIS A 57 -2.73 -39.06 2.06
N PHE A 58 -2.03 -37.94 1.89
CA PHE A 58 -2.60 -36.67 1.44
C PHE A 58 -2.84 -36.58 -0.08
N GLY A 59 -2.68 -37.68 -0.83
CA GLY A 59 -2.99 -37.75 -2.25
C GLY A 59 -1.89 -37.27 -3.20
N CYS A 60 -0.68 -37.02 -2.69
CA CYS A 60 0.47 -36.67 -3.56
C CYS A 60 0.91 -37.88 -4.40
N SER A 61 1.30 -37.62 -5.66
CA SER A 61 1.85 -38.66 -6.53
C SER A 61 3.29 -39.05 -6.11
N LEU A 62 3.73 -40.27 -6.42
CA LEU A 62 5.08 -40.73 -6.04
C LEU A 62 6.20 -39.92 -6.71
N SER A 63 5.96 -39.34 -7.89
CA SER A 63 6.91 -38.45 -8.56
C SER A 63 7.04 -37.12 -7.82
N ASP A 64 5.93 -36.53 -7.39
CA ASP A 64 5.95 -35.25 -6.68
C ASP A 64 6.61 -35.40 -5.32
N ILE A 65 6.29 -36.48 -4.58
CA ILE A 65 6.91 -36.80 -3.29
C ILE A 65 8.43 -36.93 -3.43
N LYS A 66 8.93 -37.49 -4.54
CA LYS A 66 10.36 -37.60 -4.78
C LYS A 66 10.99 -36.22 -4.93
N THR A 67 10.45 -35.38 -5.82
CA THR A 67 10.92 -34.00 -6.03
C THR A 67 10.94 -33.21 -4.71
N TYR A 68 9.88 -33.33 -3.91
CA TYR A 68 9.75 -32.63 -2.63
C TYR A 68 10.75 -33.07 -1.55
N LEU A 69 11.10 -34.36 -1.52
CA LEU A 69 12.04 -34.86 -0.52
C LEU A 69 13.50 -34.74 -0.96
N ASP A 70 13.76 -34.43 -2.23
CA ASP A 70 15.09 -34.21 -2.80
C ASP A 70 15.46 -32.71 -2.80
N ASP A 71 14.46 -31.81 -2.84
CA ASP A 71 14.67 -30.37 -2.71
C ASP A 71 14.75 -29.93 -1.23
N SER A 72 15.90 -29.43 -0.81
CA SER A 72 16.19 -29.12 0.61
C SER A 72 15.55 -27.80 1.08
N GLY A 73 14.95 -27.02 0.17
CA GLY A 73 14.45 -25.68 0.43
C GLY A 73 12.93 -25.56 0.66
N ILE A 74 12.15 -26.63 0.48
CA ILE A 74 10.68 -26.59 0.58
C ILE A 74 10.25 -27.14 1.94
N GLU A 75 9.64 -26.28 2.77
CA GLU A 75 9.14 -26.68 4.08
C GLU A 75 7.91 -27.61 3.95
N PRO A 76 7.77 -28.66 4.78
CA PRO A 76 6.65 -29.62 4.68
C PRO A 76 5.26 -28.98 4.75
N VAL A 77 5.15 -27.82 5.39
CA VAL A 77 3.90 -27.04 5.51
C VAL A 77 3.46 -26.47 4.16
N GLU A 78 4.39 -26.05 3.30
CA GLU A 78 4.08 -25.47 1.99
C GLU A 78 3.47 -26.49 1.03
N ILE A 79 3.93 -27.75 1.11
CA ILE A 79 3.41 -28.86 0.30
C ILE A 79 1.97 -29.19 0.71
N ILE A 80 1.70 -29.22 2.01
CA ILE A 80 0.35 -29.45 2.54
C ILE A 80 -0.59 -28.32 2.10
N HIS A 81 -0.16 -27.05 2.21
CA HIS A 81 -0.94 -25.91 1.74
C HIS A 81 -1.19 -25.95 0.22
N ARG A 82 -0.20 -26.33 -0.58
CA ARG A 82 -0.37 -26.51 -2.03
C ARG A 82 -1.42 -27.58 -2.35
N GLN A 83 -1.39 -28.71 -1.63
CA GLN A 83 -2.36 -29.79 -1.84
C GLN A 83 -3.77 -29.41 -1.40
N ILE A 84 -3.90 -28.69 -0.28
CA ILE A 84 -5.18 -28.09 0.16
C ILE A 84 -5.73 -27.19 -0.95
N CYS A 85 -4.90 -26.30 -1.49
CA CYS A 85 -5.32 -25.38 -2.57
C CYS A 85 -5.82 -26.12 -3.82
N VAL A 86 -5.14 -27.19 -4.24
CA VAL A 86 -5.57 -28.02 -5.39
C VAL A 86 -6.91 -28.70 -5.13
N LEU A 87 -7.12 -29.23 -3.92
CA LEU A 87 -8.38 -29.88 -3.54
C LEU A 87 -9.53 -28.88 -3.42
N ASP A 88 -9.28 -27.71 -2.85
CA ASP A 88 -10.26 -26.63 -2.75
C ASP A 88 -10.72 -26.16 -4.13
N GLU A 89 -9.80 -26.05 -5.08
CA GLU A 89 -10.11 -25.70 -6.48
C GLU A 89 -10.97 -26.79 -7.16
N GLN A 90 -10.65 -28.07 -6.95
CA GLN A 90 -11.47 -29.17 -7.47
C GLN A 90 -12.87 -29.18 -6.85
N ALA A 91 -12.98 -28.94 -5.55
CA ALA A 91 -14.26 -28.85 -4.85
C ALA A 91 -15.10 -27.67 -5.37
N ARG A 92 -14.48 -26.49 -5.55
CA ARG A 92 -15.14 -25.31 -6.14
C ARG A 92 -15.68 -25.59 -7.54
N ARG A 93 -14.91 -26.26 -8.42
CA ARG A 93 -15.38 -26.66 -9.77
C ARG A 93 -16.55 -27.63 -9.73
N ALA A 94 -16.48 -28.64 -8.87
CA ALA A 94 -17.55 -29.62 -8.73
C ALA A 94 -18.84 -28.97 -8.21
N GLN A 95 -18.73 -28.06 -7.25
CA GLN A 95 -19.86 -27.32 -6.68
C GLN A 95 -20.48 -26.36 -7.72
N ALA A 96 -19.65 -25.63 -8.48
CA ALA A 96 -20.08 -24.76 -9.56
C ALA A 96 -20.92 -25.51 -10.61
N LEU A 97 -20.45 -26.68 -11.03
CA LEU A 97 -21.16 -27.54 -11.98
C LEU A 97 -22.48 -28.02 -11.40
N ARG A 98 -22.48 -28.51 -10.15
CA ARG A 98 -23.70 -28.95 -9.46
C ARG A 98 -24.75 -27.86 -9.40
N ASP A 99 -24.39 -26.67 -8.95
CA ASP A 99 -25.34 -25.57 -8.76
C ASP A 99 -25.88 -25.07 -10.10
N SER A 100 -25.05 -25.06 -11.13
CA SER A 100 -25.47 -24.73 -12.49
C SER A 100 -26.47 -25.75 -13.04
N LEU A 101 -26.22 -27.05 -12.82
CA LEU A 101 -27.16 -28.12 -13.18
C LEU A 101 -28.47 -28.00 -12.41
N GLN A 102 -28.44 -27.55 -11.15
CA GLN A 102 -29.64 -27.32 -10.34
C GLN A 102 -30.46 -26.12 -10.84
N HIS A 103 -29.81 -25.00 -11.16
CA HIS A 103 -30.47 -23.83 -11.75
C HIS A 103 -31.14 -24.16 -13.08
N LEU A 104 -30.43 -24.91 -13.92
CA LEU A 104 -30.90 -25.39 -15.21
C LEU A 104 -32.09 -26.35 -15.07
N ALA A 105 -32.03 -27.29 -14.12
CA ALA A 105 -33.17 -28.15 -13.79
C ALA A 105 -34.40 -27.34 -13.35
N GLY A 106 -34.21 -26.27 -12.57
CA GLY A 106 -35.28 -25.36 -12.17
C GLY A 106 -35.93 -24.61 -13.33
N LYS A 107 -35.13 -24.11 -14.29
CA LYS A 107 -35.63 -23.40 -15.48
C LYS A 107 -36.32 -24.31 -16.50
N LEU A 108 -35.84 -25.55 -16.68
CA LEU A 108 -36.52 -26.52 -17.55
C LEU A 108 -37.87 -26.97 -16.96
N ALA A 109 -37.98 -27.03 -15.64
CA ALA A 109 -39.23 -27.37 -14.95
C ALA A 109 -40.32 -26.30 -15.06
N SER A 110 -39.99 -25.05 -15.42
CA SER A 110 -40.98 -23.96 -15.57
C SER A 110 -41.62 -23.88 -16.96
N GLY A 111 -41.26 -24.77 -17.90
CA GLY A 111 -42.08 -25.07 -19.09
C GLY A 111 -42.05 -24.05 -20.24
N SER A 112 -40.98 -23.28 -20.44
CA SER A 112 -40.90 -22.37 -21.59
C SER A 112 -40.29 -23.05 -22.84
N GLU A 113 -40.87 -22.83 -24.03
CA GLU A 113 -40.29 -23.18 -25.35
C GLU A 113 -38.95 -22.46 -25.61
N ALA A 114 -38.63 -21.41 -24.85
CA ALA A 114 -37.32 -20.76 -24.83
C ALA A 114 -36.20 -21.62 -24.21
N GLY A 115 -36.54 -22.75 -23.56
CA GLY A 115 -35.63 -23.55 -22.76
C GLY A 115 -34.40 -24.14 -23.46
N MET A 116 -34.42 -24.35 -24.79
CA MET A 116 -33.25 -24.89 -25.53
C MET A 116 -32.27 -23.80 -25.99
N ALA A 117 -32.79 -22.65 -26.43
CA ALA A 117 -31.96 -21.48 -26.76
C ALA A 117 -31.38 -20.85 -25.49
N ASP A 118 -32.18 -20.77 -24.42
CA ASP A 118 -31.74 -20.36 -23.09
C ASP A 118 -30.70 -21.33 -22.51
N TRP A 119 -30.81 -22.63 -22.82
CA TRP A 119 -29.85 -23.67 -22.40
C TRP A 119 -28.48 -23.52 -23.06
N LEU A 120 -28.43 -23.31 -24.39
CA LEU A 120 -27.18 -23.05 -25.10
C LEU A 120 -26.55 -21.73 -24.64
N ASN A 121 -27.36 -20.68 -24.47
CA ASN A 121 -26.89 -19.39 -23.97
C ASN A 121 -26.36 -19.46 -22.53
N LEU A 122 -26.98 -20.26 -21.65
CA LEU A 122 -26.49 -20.50 -20.29
C LEU A 122 -25.16 -21.27 -20.28
N LEU A 123 -25.05 -22.34 -21.05
CA LEU A 123 -23.80 -23.12 -21.15
C LEU A 123 -22.66 -22.31 -21.75
N GLU A 124 -22.95 -21.47 -22.74
CA GLU A 124 -21.96 -20.56 -23.34
C GLU A 124 -21.54 -19.47 -22.36
N MET A 125 -22.47 -18.89 -21.58
CA MET A 125 -22.13 -17.95 -20.51
C MET A 125 -21.27 -18.58 -19.42
N MET A 126 -21.57 -19.82 -19.03
CA MET A 126 -20.73 -20.55 -18.09
C MET A 126 -19.31 -20.78 -18.64
N THR A 127 -19.21 -21.17 -19.91
CA THR A 127 -17.90 -21.40 -20.56
C THR A 127 -17.10 -20.10 -20.68
N MET A 128 -17.75 -18.98 -20.98
CA MET A 128 -17.10 -17.66 -21.03
C MET A 128 -16.68 -17.18 -19.63
N HIS A 129 -17.54 -17.37 -18.62
CA HIS A 129 -17.21 -17.07 -17.24
C HIS A 129 -16.02 -17.90 -16.75
N ASP A 130 -16.00 -19.22 -16.98
CA ASP A 130 -14.87 -20.08 -16.59
C ASP A 130 -13.55 -19.70 -17.30
N LYS A 131 -13.62 -19.07 -18.47
CA LYS A 131 -12.45 -18.60 -19.23
C LYS A 131 -11.88 -17.29 -18.67
N HIS A 132 -12.72 -16.40 -18.14
CA HIS A 132 -12.35 -15.01 -17.80
C HIS A 132 -12.44 -14.68 -16.31
N LEU A 133 -13.09 -15.52 -15.50
CA LEU A 133 -13.32 -15.32 -14.07
C LEU A 133 -12.71 -16.47 -13.25
N THR A 134 -12.21 -16.14 -12.06
CA THR A 134 -11.69 -17.14 -11.12
C THR A 134 -12.82 -17.83 -10.37
N GLY A 135 -12.53 -18.94 -9.69
CA GLY A 135 -13.51 -19.59 -8.81
C GLY A 135 -14.07 -18.65 -7.74
N GLU A 136 -13.23 -17.80 -7.15
CA GLU A 136 -13.66 -16.79 -6.17
C GLU A 136 -14.57 -15.71 -6.77
N ASP A 137 -14.26 -15.23 -7.99
CA ASP A 137 -15.11 -14.28 -8.72
C ASP A 137 -16.53 -14.87 -8.93
N LEU A 138 -16.60 -16.15 -9.32
CA LEU A 138 -17.85 -16.86 -9.55
C LEU A 138 -18.63 -17.10 -8.26
N ASP A 139 -17.95 -17.44 -7.18
CA ASP A 139 -18.57 -17.61 -5.86
C ASP A 139 -19.15 -16.27 -5.37
N HIS A 140 -18.44 -15.16 -5.60
CA HIS A 140 -18.93 -13.81 -5.33
C HIS A 140 -20.20 -13.46 -6.13
N LEU A 141 -20.19 -13.70 -7.44
CA LEU A 141 -21.36 -13.49 -8.30
C LEU A 141 -22.55 -14.37 -7.88
N ARG A 142 -22.29 -15.62 -7.52
CA ARG A 142 -23.34 -16.54 -7.03
C ARG A 142 -23.92 -16.07 -5.71
N ALA A 143 -23.10 -15.61 -4.77
CA ALA A 143 -23.57 -15.07 -3.51
C ALA A 143 -24.51 -13.88 -3.73
N GLN A 144 -24.13 -12.94 -4.62
CA GLN A 144 -24.98 -11.81 -5.00
C GLN A 144 -26.27 -12.27 -5.70
N GLN A 145 -26.18 -13.23 -6.62
CA GLN A 145 -27.35 -13.78 -7.32
C GLN A 145 -28.32 -14.49 -6.35
N GLN A 146 -27.81 -15.19 -5.33
CA GLN A 146 -28.67 -15.83 -4.32
C GLN A 146 -29.34 -14.80 -3.40
N GLN A 147 -28.63 -13.73 -3.04
CA GLN A 147 -29.12 -12.72 -2.11
C GLN A 147 -30.09 -11.72 -2.77
N LEU A 148 -29.79 -11.29 -4.00
CA LEU A 148 -30.47 -10.17 -4.68
C LEU A 148 -30.96 -10.53 -6.09
N GLY A 149 -30.73 -11.75 -6.59
CA GLY A 149 -30.89 -12.10 -8.01
C GLY A 149 -32.24 -11.78 -8.63
N ALA A 150 -33.35 -12.12 -7.96
CA ALA A 150 -34.69 -11.82 -8.50
C ALA A 150 -34.94 -10.31 -8.66
N HIS A 151 -34.43 -9.49 -7.74
CA HIS A 151 -34.53 -8.03 -7.80
C HIS A 151 -33.56 -7.45 -8.84
N LEU A 152 -32.33 -7.97 -8.93
CA LEU A 152 -31.35 -7.55 -9.92
C LEU A 152 -31.79 -7.89 -11.34
N ASP A 153 -32.37 -9.08 -11.55
CA ASP A 153 -32.89 -9.51 -12.84
C ASP A 153 -34.07 -8.62 -13.29
N ALA A 154 -35.03 -8.34 -12.39
CA ALA A 154 -36.15 -7.44 -12.69
C ALA A 154 -35.68 -6.03 -13.04
N ARG A 155 -34.77 -5.46 -12.23
CA ARG A 155 -34.18 -4.13 -12.49
C ARG A 155 -33.38 -4.09 -13.79
N ARG A 156 -32.64 -5.15 -14.11
CA ARG A 156 -31.91 -5.24 -15.40
C ARG A 156 -32.87 -5.20 -16.58
N ILE A 157 -33.95 -5.99 -16.53
CA ILE A 157 -34.97 -6.05 -17.59
C ILE A 157 -35.61 -4.66 -17.78
N GLU A 158 -35.98 -4.00 -16.69
CA GLU A 158 -36.53 -2.65 -16.70
C GLU A 158 -35.56 -1.64 -17.32
N LEU A 159 -34.30 -1.62 -16.87
CA LEU A 159 -33.27 -0.71 -17.38
C LEU A 159 -33.00 -0.92 -18.88
N ILE A 160 -32.92 -2.17 -19.34
CA ILE A 160 -32.74 -2.47 -20.77
C ILE A 160 -33.93 -1.98 -21.59
N ALA A 161 -35.16 -2.17 -21.08
CA ALA A 161 -36.37 -1.69 -21.76
C ALA A 161 -36.42 -0.15 -21.83
N GLU A 162 -36.06 0.54 -20.75
CA GLU A 162 -35.97 2.01 -20.72
C GLU A 162 -34.89 2.54 -21.67
N MET A 163 -33.70 1.93 -21.69
CA MET A 163 -32.63 2.30 -22.62
C MET A 163 -33.07 2.15 -24.08
N ARG A 164 -33.70 1.02 -24.42
CA ARG A 164 -34.25 0.79 -25.76
C ARG A 164 -35.26 1.87 -26.12
N SER A 165 -36.18 2.18 -25.21
CA SER A 165 -37.20 3.20 -25.43
C SER A 165 -36.60 4.61 -25.62
N ALA A 166 -35.55 4.95 -24.86
CA ALA A 166 -34.85 6.23 -24.99
C ALA A 166 -34.14 6.34 -26.35
N ILE A 167 -33.45 5.27 -26.77
CA ILE A 167 -32.79 5.20 -28.08
C ILE A 167 -33.82 5.31 -29.22
N ASP A 168 -34.92 4.56 -29.15
CA ASP A 168 -35.99 4.61 -30.16
C ASP A 168 -36.64 6.01 -30.26
N ARG A 169 -36.68 6.77 -29.16
CA ARG A 169 -37.13 8.16 -29.12
C ARG A 169 -36.08 9.17 -29.61
N GLY A 170 -34.85 8.74 -29.88
CA GLY A 170 -33.76 9.60 -30.31
C GLY A 170 -33.15 10.45 -29.18
N VAL A 171 -33.25 10.01 -27.92
CA VAL A 171 -32.59 10.68 -26.78
C VAL A 171 -31.07 10.59 -26.96
N LEU A 172 -30.39 11.72 -26.88
CA LEU A 172 -28.94 11.79 -27.07
C LEU A 172 -28.21 11.44 -25.75
N PRO A 173 -27.00 10.84 -25.80
CA PRO A 173 -26.22 10.52 -24.60
C PRO A 173 -25.94 11.70 -23.67
N GLU A 174 -25.94 12.92 -24.18
CA GLU A 174 -25.71 14.15 -23.42
C GLU A 174 -26.96 14.68 -22.69
N ASP A 175 -28.13 14.13 -22.99
CA ASP A 175 -29.39 14.52 -22.37
C ASP A 175 -29.46 14.06 -20.91
N HIS A 176 -30.18 14.83 -20.09
CA HIS A 176 -30.36 14.50 -18.67
C HIS A 176 -31.01 13.13 -18.45
N GLU A 177 -31.92 12.73 -19.34
CA GLU A 177 -32.58 11.42 -19.27
C GLU A 177 -31.57 10.27 -19.46
N ALA A 178 -30.69 10.39 -20.46
CA ALA A 178 -29.66 9.39 -20.73
C ALA A 178 -28.65 9.26 -19.59
N GLN A 179 -28.23 10.38 -19.01
CA GLN A 179 -27.31 10.40 -17.87
C GLN A 179 -27.94 9.82 -16.59
N ALA A 180 -29.23 10.07 -16.36
CA ALA A 180 -29.94 9.47 -15.23
C ALA A 180 -30.02 7.94 -15.37
N LEU A 181 -30.26 7.45 -16.58
CA LEU A 181 -30.19 6.02 -16.90
C LEU A 181 -28.78 5.45 -16.69
N ALA A 182 -27.73 6.19 -17.08
CA ALA A 182 -26.34 5.80 -16.86
C ALA A 182 -26.01 5.63 -15.37
N TRP A 183 -26.43 6.56 -14.50
CA TRP A 183 -26.22 6.41 -13.06
C TRP A 183 -26.97 5.22 -12.47
N ARG A 184 -28.22 4.98 -12.90
CA ARG A 184 -29.00 3.81 -12.47
C ARG A 184 -28.36 2.50 -12.93
N TRP A 185 -27.75 2.49 -14.11
CA TRP A 185 -26.98 1.37 -14.64
C TRP A 185 -25.67 1.13 -13.86
N VAL A 186 -24.91 2.19 -13.57
CA VAL A 186 -23.71 2.14 -12.71
C VAL A 186 -24.05 1.55 -11.35
N GLN A 187 -25.15 2.00 -10.73
CA GLN A 187 -25.59 1.45 -9.46
C GLN A 187 -26.04 -0.01 -9.58
N HIS A 188 -26.72 -0.40 -10.65
CA HIS A 188 -27.07 -1.79 -10.89
C HIS A 188 -25.83 -2.68 -11.00
N MET A 189 -24.81 -2.24 -11.75
CA MET A 189 -23.54 -2.94 -11.87
C MET A 189 -22.84 -3.06 -10.52
N LYS A 190 -22.80 -1.97 -9.74
CA LYS A 190 -22.25 -1.96 -8.39
C LYS A 190 -22.94 -2.99 -7.48
N ASP A 191 -24.26 -3.02 -7.48
CA ASP A 191 -25.05 -3.96 -6.67
C ASP A 191 -24.80 -5.41 -7.14
N ALA A 192 -24.78 -5.64 -8.46
CA ALA A 192 -24.56 -6.96 -9.05
C ALA A 192 -23.16 -7.54 -8.77
N THR A 193 -22.13 -6.68 -8.67
CA THR A 193 -20.77 -7.10 -8.33
C THR A 193 -20.46 -7.00 -6.85
N GLY A 194 -21.40 -6.58 -6.00
CA GLY A 194 -21.15 -6.31 -4.58
C GLY A 194 -20.07 -5.26 -4.34
N ASP A 195 -19.98 -4.25 -5.21
CA ASP A 195 -18.94 -3.20 -5.22
C ASP A 195 -17.50 -3.74 -5.41
N ASN A 196 -17.35 -4.96 -5.91
CA ASN A 196 -16.04 -5.53 -6.21
C ASN A 196 -15.48 -4.93 -7.52
N ALA A 197 -14.56 -3.98 -7.40
CA ALA A 197 -13.93 -3.29 -8.53
C ALA A 197 -13.09 -4.21 -9.45
N GLN A 198 -12.50 -5.28 -8.89
CA GLN A 198 -11.78 -6.29 -9.67
C GLN A 198 -12.74 -7.03 -10.59
N LEU A 199 -13.88 -7.46 -10.04
CA LEU A 199 -14.93 -8.14 -10.78
C LEU A 199 -15.56 -7.24 -11.85
N VAL A 200 -15.82 -5.97 -11.54
CA VAL A 200 -16.27 -4.97 -12.54
C VAL A 200 -15.29 -4.88 -13.72
N SER A 201 -13.98 -4.81 -13.44
CA SER A 201 -12.95 -4.72 -14.48
C SER A 201 -12.91 -5.97 -15.36
N LYS A 202 -12.99 -7.16 -14.76
CA LYS A 202 -13.01 -8.44 -15.49
C LYS A 202 -14.26 -8.60 -16.35
N LEU A 203 -15.44 -8.23 -15.84
CA LEU A 203 -16.69 -8.31 -16.59
C LEU A 203 -16.72 -7.35 -17.79
N LYS A 204 -16.23 -6.11 -17.62
CA LYS A 204 -16.08 -5.17 -18.74
C LYS A 204 -15.10 -5.68 -19.80
N ALA A 205 -13.95 -6.20 -19.38
CA ALA A 205 -12.99 -6.78 -20.33
C ALA A 205 -13.54 -8.02 -21.06
N MET A 206 -14.34 -8.85 -20.38
CA MET A 206 -15.03 -9.99 -21.00
C MET A 206 -16.03 -9.52 -22.06
N GLN A 207 -16.83 -8.49 -21.77
CA GLN A 207 -17.79 -7.89 -22.71
C GLN A 207 -17.13 -7.38 -24.00
N GLU A 208 -15.96 -6.74 -23.89
CA GLU A 208 -15.19 -6.28 -25.05
C GLU A 208 -14.58 -7.43 -25.88
N ARG A 209 -14.19 -8.53 -25.22
CA ARG A 209 -13.47 -9.65 -25.86
C ARG A 209 -14.40 -10.72 -26.44
N GLU A 210 -15.63 -10.80 -25.99
CA GLU A 210 -16.59 -11.85 -26.34
C GLU A 210 -17.89 -11.23 -26.89
N PRO A 211 -17.96 -10.90 -28.20
CA PRO A 211 -19.14 -10.24 -28.81
C PRO A 211 -20.47 -10.98 -28.62
N ARG A 212 -20.41 -12.29 -28.36
CA ARG A 212 -21.58 -13.13 -28.13
C ARG A 212 -22.27 -12.86 -26.80
N VAL A 213 -21.58 -12.23 -25.84
CA VAL A 213 -22.16 -11.80 -24.54
C VAL A 213 -23.33 -10.84 -24.77
N TRP A 214 -23.22 -9.95 -25.77
CA TRP A 214 -24.25 -8.96 -26.10
C TRP A 214 -25.56 -9.62 -26.57
N GLU A 215 -25.44 -10.66 -27.40
CA GLU A 215 -26.58 -11.42 -27.94
C GLU A 215 -27.30 -12.22 -26.84
N ILE A 216 -26.53 -12.86 -25.95
CA ILE A 216 -27.07 -13.68 -24.87
C ILE A 216 -27.77 -12.83 -23.81
N THR A 217 -27.24 -11.65 -23.50
CA THR A 217 -27.77 -10.78 -22.45
C THR A 217 -28.91 -9.87 -22.93
N GLY A 218 -29.18 -9.83 -24.24
CA GLY A 218 -30.19 -8.94 -24.84
C GLY A 218 -29.80 -7.46 -24.79
N PHE A 219 -28.52 -7.17 -24.55
CA PHE A 219 -27.94 -5.85 -24.43
C PHE A 219 -27.07 -5.59 -25.66
N THR A 220 -27.63 -4.86 -26.65
CA THR A 220 -27.02 -4.73 -27.97
C THR A 220 -25.76 -3.85 -27.94
N PRO A 221 -24.86 -3.97 -28.92
CA PRO A 221 -23.69 -3.09 -29.03
C PRO A 221 -24.05 -1.59 -29.08
N GLU A 222 -25.18 -1.25 -29.72
CA GLU A 222 -25.71 0.12 -29.76
C GLU A 222 -26.11 0.62 -28.35
N MET A 223 -26.79 -0.21 -27.57
CA MET A 223 -27.14 0.13 -26.18
C MET A 223 -25.90 0.29 -25.32
N HIS A 224 -24.90 -0.57 -25.51
CA HIS A 224 -23.62 -0.46 -24.81
C HIS A 224 -22.92 0.87 -25.13
N GLN A 225 -22.77 1.20 -26.41
CA GLN A 225 -22.15 2.45 -26.83
C GLN A 225 -22.92 3.67 -26.29
N TRP A 226 -24.25 3.64 -26.39
CA TRP A 226 -25.11 4.72 -25.92
C TRP A 226 -24.99 4.92 -24.40
N ILE A 227 -25.03 3.86 -23.59
CA ILE A 227 -24.92 3.98 -22.13
C ILE A 227 -23.50 4.36 -21.69
N SER A 228 -22.47 3.85 -22.38
CA SER A 228 -21.07 4.18 -22.09
C SER A 228 -20.78 5.65 -22.34
N LEU A 229 -21.24 6.20 -23.47
CA LEU A 229 -21.18 7.65 -23.73
C LEU A 229 -22.00 8.44 -22.72
N SER A 230 -23.21 8.00 -22.40
CA SER A 230 -24.07 8.67 -21.41
C SER A 230 -23.41 8.74 -20.02
N ASN A 231 -22.67 7.70 -19.64
CA ASN A 231 -21.88 7.65 -18.42
C ASN A 231 -20.72 8.67 -18.46
N VAL A 232 -20.00 8.77 -19.59
CA VAL A 232 -18.95 9.80 -19.75
C VAL A 232 -19.53 11.20 -19.62
N TYR A 233 -20.66 11.49 -20.28
CA TYR A 233 -21.34 12.78 -20.16
C TYR A 233 -21.77 13.08 -18.72
N ALA A 234 -22.35 12.09 -18.04
CA ALA A 234 -22.75 12.22 -16.63
C ALA A 234 -21.56 12.52 -15.71
N ARG A 235 -20.40 11.90 -15.97
CA ARG A 235 -19.15 12.11 -15.21
C ARG A 235 -18.47 13.42 -15.55
N ALA A 236 -18.40 13.77 -16.83
CA ALA A 236 -17.84 15.02 -17.30
C ALA A 236 -18.48 16.19 -16.54
N ARG A 237 -19.81 16.20 -16.39
CA ARG A 237 -20.56 17.24 -15.65
C ARG A 237 -20.11 17.44 -14.21
N LEU A 238 -19.54 16.44 -13.54
CA LEU A 238 -19.00 16.60 -12.19
C LEU A 238 -17.75 17.50 -12.18
N PHE A 239 -16.98 17.52 -13.26
CA PHE A 239 -15.82 18.40 -13.41
C PHE A 239 -16.21 19.88 -13.60
N ALA A 240 -17.45 20.20 -13.99
CA ALA A 240 -17.89 21.59 -14.17
C ALA A 240 -17.78 22.44 -12.89
N LYS A 241 -17.74 21.81 -11.71
CA LYS A 241 -17.53 22.49 -10.42
C LYS A 241 -16.10 23.02 -10.25
N TYR A 242 -15.14 22.46 -10.98
CA TYR A 242 -13.70 22.66 -10.79
C TYR A 242 -13.02 23.37 -11.96
N LEU A 243 -13.70 23.43 -13.11
CA LEU A 243 -13.15 23.88 -14.38
C LEU A 243 -13.87 25.14 -14.87
N SER A 244 -13.15 25.99 -15.59
CA SER A 244 -13.78 27.03 -16.41
C SER A 244 -14.58 26.39 -17.55
N PRO A 245 -15.53 27.13 -18.18
CA PRO A 245 -16.32 26.59 -19.29
C PRO A 245 -15.48 26.01 -20.43
N ASP A 246 -14.38 26.67 -20.81
CA ASP A 246 -13.50 26.21 -21.90
C ASP A 246 -12.72 24.94 -21.51
N GLU A 247 -12.17 24.91 -20.29
CA GLU A 247 -11.49 23.73 -19.73
C GLU A 247 -12.45 22.53 -19.62
N PHE A 248 -13.70 22.78 -19.20
CA PHE A 248 -14.73 21.77 -19.10
C PHE A 248 -15.06 21.14 -20.46
N GLU A 249 -15.23 21.96 -21.50
CA GLU A 249 -15.49 21.46 -22.85
C GLU A 249 -14.30 20.68 -23.42
N GLU A 250 -13.07 21.12 -23.14
CA GLU A 250 -11.84 20.38 -23.48
C GLU A 250 -11.82 18.99 -22.85
N VAL A 251 -12.00 18.92 -21.53
CA VAL A 251 -11.97 17.68 -20.77
C VAL A 251 -13.09 16.75 -21.22
N ARG A 252 -14.31 17.27 -21.38
CA ARG A 252 -15.45 16.50 -21.88
C ARG A 252 -15.14 15.84 -23.23
N ARG A 253 -14.60 16.60 -24.18
CA ARG A 253 -14.25 16.08 -25.51
C ARG A 253 -13.18 14.99 -25.44
N ARG A 254 -12.15 15.18 -24.61
CA ARG A 254 -11.06 14.19 -24.42
C ARG A 254 -11.55 12.91 -23.77
N MET A 255 -12.35 13.01 -22.72
CA MET A 255 -12.94 11.84 -22.05
C MET A 255 -13.78 10.99 -23.02
N ILE A 256 -14.54 11.63 -23.91
CA ILE A 256 -15.33 10.94 -24.93
C ILE A 256 -14.44 10.19 -25.92
N ALA A 257 -13.31 10.78 -26.33
CA ALA A 257 -12.39 10.17 -27.29
C ALA A 257 -11.69 8.91 -26.75
N HIS A 258 -11.58 8.78 -25.42
CA HIS A 258 -10.83 7.72 -24.73
C HIS A 258 -11.70 6.85 -23.82
N VAL A 259 -13.02 6.81 -24.05
CA VAL A 259 -13.97 6.10 -23.19
C VAL A 259 -13.69 4.60 -23.07
N ASP A 260 -13.26 3.96 -24.17
CA ASP A 260 -13.08 2.51 -24.25
C ASP A 260 -11.66 2.05 -23.87
N ASP A 261 -10.70 2.97 -23.72
CA ASP A 261 -9.30 2.66 -23.45
C ASP A 261 -9.03 2.27 -21.99
N TRP A 262 -9.75 2.90 -21.06
CA TRP A 262 -9.55 2.74 -19.62
C TRP A 262 -9.90 1.33 -19.09
N PRO A 263 -11.06 0.73 -19.43
CA PRO A 263 -11.42 -0.61 -18.95
C PRO A 263 -10.39 -1.67 -19.32
N LEU A 264 -9.82 -1.61 -20.52
CA LEU A 264 -8.79 -2.53 -20.99
C LEU A 264 -7.49 -2.36 -20.19
N LEU A 265 -7.05 -1.12 -20.00
CA LEU A 265 -5.85 -0.83 -19.21
C LEU A 265 -5.99 -1.32 -17.76
N PHE A 266 -7.14 -1.11 -17.11
CA PHE A 266 -7.39 -1.62 -15.76
C PHE A 266 -7.29 -3.14 -15.68
N ALA A 267 -7.87 -3.84 -16.66
CA ALA A 267 -7.81 -5.30 -16.71
C ALA A 267 -6.38 -5.82 -16.92
N GLU A 268 -5.58 -5.16 -17.77
CA GLU A 268 -4.17 -5.51 -17.99
C GLU A 268 -3.31 -5.31 -16.73
N VAL A 269 -3.50 -4.18 -16.02
CA VAL A 269 -2.80 -3.91 -14.76
C VAL A 269 -3.20 -4.94 -13.69
N ARG A 270 -4.49 -5.28 -13.59
CA ARG A 270 -4.96 -6.31 -12.65
C ARG A 270 -4.41 -7.69 -12.97
N ALA A 271 -4.28 -8.04 -14.24
CA ALA A 271 -3.68 -9.32 -14.62
C ALA A 271 -2.22 -9.43 -14.14
N GLN A 272 -1.46 -8.33 -14.18
CA GLN A 272 -0.10 -8.28 -13.61
C GLN A 272 -0.11 -8.40 -12.07
N MET A 273 -1.06 -7.74 -11.41
CA MET A 273 -1.23 -7.86 -9.95
C MET A 273 -1.58 -9.29 -9.53
N ASP A 274 -2.54 -9.92 -10.21
CA ASP A 274 -2.99 -11.30 -9.94
C ASP A 274 -1.86 -12.31 -10.22
N ALA A 275 -0.98 -12.02 -11.18
CA ALA A 275 0.24 -12.79 -11.43
C ALA A 275 1.36 -12.58 -10.40
N GLY A 276 1.21 -11.60 -9.49
CA GLY A 276 2.24 -11.24 -8.52
C GLY A 276 3.47 -10.59 -9.16
N ALA A 277 3.32 -9.93 -10.31
CA ALA A 277 4.42 -9.30 -11.02
C ALA A 277 5.06 -8.17 -10.20
N ASP A 278 6.39 -8.08 -10.26
CA ASP A 278 7.11 -6.98 -9.63
C ASP A 278 6.85 -5.67 -10.37
N VAL A 279 6.81 -4.56 -9.65
CA VAL A 279 6.55 -3.24 -10.23
C VAL A 279 7.61 -2.80 -11.23
N ALA A 280 8.84 -3.31 -11.11
CA ALA A 280 9.94 -3.04 -12.01
C ALA A 280 9.94 -3.97 -13.25
N ASP A 281 9.01 -4.94 -13.33
CA ASP A 281 8.87 -5.80 -14.50
C ASP A 281 8.64 -4.95 -15.77
N PRO A 282 9.35 -5.19 -16.87
CA PRO A 282 9.18 -4.43 -18.12
C PRO A 282 7.73 -4.34 -18.61
N ALA A 283 6.92 -5.38 -18.42
CA ALA A 283 5.51 -5.38 -18.77
C ALA A 283 4.71 -4.40 -17.88
N VAL A 284 4.95 -4.40 -16.58
CA VAL A 284 4.32 -3.46 -15.63
C VAL A 284 4.77 -2.03 -15.89
N GLN A 285 6.05 -1.82 -16.21
CA GLN A 285 6.61 -0.52 -16.58
C GLN A 285 6.00 0.03 -17.88
N ALA A 286 5.69 -0.84 -18.86
CA ALA A 286 4.97 -0.44 -20.07
C ALA A 286 3.52 0.01 -19.76
N LEU A 287 2.82 -0.71 -18.89
CA LEU A 287 1.48 -0.33 -18.44
C LEU A 287 1.48 1.00 -17.67
N ALA A 288 2.49 1.23 -16.84
CA ALA A 288 2.65 2.49 -16.11
C ALA A 288 2.85 3.70 -17.04
N ARG A 289 3.64 3.56 -18.12
CA ARG A 289 3.75 4.62 -19.15
C ARG A 289 2.43 4.86 -19.85
N ARG A 290 1.78 3.78 -20.31
CA ARG A 290 0.46 3.85 -20.96
C ARG A 290 -0.59 4.50 -20.06
N TRP A 291 -0.52 4.28 -18.75
CA TRP A 291 -1.37 4.95 -17.76
C TRP A 291 -1.17 6.47 -17.75
N GLN A 292 0.08 6.93 -17.69
CA GLN A 292 0.39 8.37 -17.70
C GLN A 292 -0.04 9.03 -19.01
N ASP A 293 0.23 8.38 -20.14
CA ASP A 293 -0.14 8.88 -21.47
C ASP A 293 -1.66 8.94 -21.62
N LEU A 294 -2.37 7.85 -21.27
CA LEU A 294 -3.83 7.83 -21.35
C LEU A 294 -4.48 8.86 -20.42
N PHE A 295 -3.92 9.09 -19.23
CA PHE A 295 -4.39 10.14 -18.32
C PHE A 295 -4.26 11.53 -18.94
N ARG A 296 -3.10 11.86 -19.50
CA ARG A 296 -2.89 13.13 -20.21
C ARG A 296 -3.84 13.26 -21.39
N ASP A 297 -3.93 12.24 -22.22
CA ASP A 297 -4.77 12.27 -23.43
C ASP A 297 -6.27 12.42 -23.09
N SER A 298 -6.72 11.76 -22.01
CA SER A 298 -8.12 11.75 -21.56
C SER A 298 -8.57 13.03 -20.86
N TYR A 299 -7.65 13.83 -20.30
CA TYR A 299 -8.03 14.94 -19.42
C TYR A 299 -7.36 16.28 -19.73
N CYS A 300 -6.02 16.35 -19.74
CA CYS A 300 -5.30 17.64 -19.61
C CYS A 300 -4.26 17.93 -20.71
N GLY A 301 -3.87 16.94 -21.51
CA GLY A 301 -2.75 17.06 -22.45
C GLY A 301 -1.45 17.41 -21.72
N ASP A 302 -0.85 18.54 -22.10
CA ASP A 302 0.38 19.06 -21.48
C ASP A 302 0.12 20.24 -20.52
N ASP A 303 -1.15 20.53 -20.21
CA ASP A 303 -1.53 21.61 -19.29
C ASP A 303 -1.45 21.14 -17.83
N VAL A 304 -0.37 21.51 -17.15
CA VAL A 304 -0.07 21.17 -15.75
C VAL A 304 -1.07 21.79 -14.76
N ALA A 305 -1.64 22.97 -15.08
CA ALA A 305 -2.62 23.63 -14.22
C ALA A 305 -3.97 22.89 -14.31
N LEU A 306 -4.37 22.50 -15.51
CA LEU A 306 -5.56 21.68 -15.74
C LEU A 306 -5.38 20.29 -15.11
N GLU A 307 -4.22 19.66 -15.26
CA GLU A 307 -3.89 18.38 -14.63
C GLU A 307 -4.09 18.42 -13.11
N SER A 308 -3.63 19.49 -12.47
CA SER A 308 -3.79 19.70 -11.02
C SER A 308 -5.26 19.81 -10.61
N LYS A 309 -6.10 20.54 -11.38
CA LYS A 309 -7.55 20.63 -11.14
C LYS A 309 -8.24 19.28 -11.33
N ILE A 310 -7.83 18.48 -12.31
CA ILE A 310 -8.40 17.15 -12.57
C ILE A 310 -8.06 16.20 -11.43
N HIS A 311 -6.80 16.18 -10.97
CA HIS A 311 -6.41 15.40 -9.79
C HIS A 311 -7.14 15.84 -8.53
N HIS A 312 -7.46 17.14 -8.38
CA HIS A 312 -8.30 17.62 -7.28
C HIS A 312 -9.72 17.05 -7.41
N ALA A 313 -10.39 17.24 -8.55
CA ALA A 313 -11.75 16.76 -8.77
C ALA A 313 -11.89 15.23 -8.56
N LEU A 314 -10.95 14.44 -9.09
CA LEU A 314 -10.92 12.98 -8.91
C LEU A 314 -10.79 12.55 -7.44
N ARG A 315 -10.22 13.39 -6.57
CA ARG A 315 -10.09 13.12 -5.13
C ARG A 315 -11.30 13.60 -4.34
N THR A 316 -11.92 14.70 -4.74
CA THR A 316 -12.99 15.36 -3.98
C THR A 316 -14.41 14.94 -4.39
N GLU A 317 -14.59 14.35 -5.57
CA GLU A 317 -15.87 13.83 -6.05
C GLU A 317 -15.90 12.30 -6.01
N PRO A 318 -16.42 11.67 -4.94
CA PRO A 318 -16.49 10.21 -4.83
C PRO A 318 -17.19 9.57 -6.02
N ASP A 319 -18.22 10.23 -6.55
CA ASP A 319 -19.01 9.74 -7.67
C ASP A 319 -18.18 9.52 -8.92
N LEU A 320 -17.02 10.20 -9.12
CA LEU A 320 -16.12 9.99 -10.25
C LEU A 320 -15.47 8.60 -10.25
N SER A 321 -15.31 7.95 -9.11
CA SER A 321 -14.66 6.63 -9.00
C SER A 321 -15.64 5.44 -8.95
N VAL A 322 -16.92 5.70 -8.68
CA VAL A 322 -17.94 4.65 -8.53
C VAL A 322 -18.15 3.85 -9.82
N GLY A 323 -18.09 2.52 -9.74
CA GLY A 323 -18.45 1.60 -10.83
C GLY A 323 -17.54 1.65 -12.06
N VAL A 324 -16.38 2.29 -11.95
CA VAL A 324 -15.39 2.37 -13.04
C VAL A 324 -14.48 1.12 -13.07
N GLY A 325 -14.36 0.40 -11.95
CA GLY A 325 -13.45 -0.73 -11.78
C GLY A 325 -12.11 -0.36 -11.15
N LEU A 326 -11.99 0.88 -10.66
CA LEU A 326 -10.82 1.41 -9.99
C LEU A 326 -10.93 1.22 -8.46
N ASP A 327 -9.87 0.73 -7.82
CA ASP A 327 -9.76 0.63 -6.37
C ASP A 327 -8.38 1.08 -5.87
N MET A 328 -8.26 1.26 -4.55
CA MET A 328 -7.00 1.70 -3.94
C MET A 328 -5.82 0.74 -4.19
N PRO A 329 -5.97 -0.60 -4.11
CA PRO A 329 -4.88 -1.52 -4.45
C PRO A 329 -4.31 -1.31 -5.86
N LEU A 330 -5.18 -1.18 -6.88
CA LEU A 330 -4.75 -0.93 -8.26
C LEU A 330 -4.05 0.42 -8.39
N ILE A 331 -4.64 1.48 -7.81
CA ILE A 331 -4.04 2.83 -7.80
C ILE A 331 -2.63 2.80 -7.18
N LEU A 332 -2.46 2.14 -6.04
CA LEU A 332 -1.16 2.07 -5.36
C LEU A 332 -0.15 1.25 -6.15
N PHE A 333 -0.57 0.14 -6.77
CA PHE A 333 0.29 -0.68 -7.61
C PHE A 333 0.83 0.11 -8.80
N ILE A 334 -0.05 0.80 -9.54
CA ILE A 334 0.38 1.58 -10.71
C ILE A 334 1.22 2.79 -10.30
N GLN A 335 0.91 3.45 -9.18
CA GLN A 335 1.74 4.53 -8.64
C GLN A 335 3.16 4.02 -8.29
N LYS A 336 3.29 2.83 -7.70
CA LYS A 336 4.59 2.22 -7.41
C LYS A 336 5.38 1.93 -8.69
N ALA A 337 4.71 1.44 -9.73
CA ALA A 337 5.31 1.23 -11.04
C ALA A 337 5.77 2.54 -11.70
N ILE A 338 4.95 3.60 -11.63
CA ILE A 338 5.31 4.95 -12.13
C ILE A 338 6.52 5.51 -11.38
N LEU A 339 6.63 5.28 -10.07
CA LEU A 339 7.82 5.68 -9.32
C LEU A 339 9.06 4.91 -9.74
N ALA A 340 8.94 3.60 -10.00
CA ALA A 340 10.05 2.79 -10.48
C ALA A 340 10.54 3.21 -11.89
N LEU A 341 9.64 3.72 -12.75
CA LEU A 341 9.99 4.28 -14.06
C LEU A 341 10.95 5.46 -13.95
N ASN A 342 10.73 6.33 -12.97
CA ASN A 342 11.50 7.58 -12.81
C ASN A 342 12.83 7.35 -12.06
N GLY A 343 12.95 6.26 -11.30
CA GLY A 343 14.10 5.96 -10.45
C GLY A 343 15.36 5.41 -11.14
N SER A 344 15.42 5.35 -12.48
CA SER A 344 16.58 4.75 -13.21
C SER A 344 17.78 5.67 -13.39
N GLY A 345 17.80 6.85 -12.76
CA GLY A 345 19.04 7.60 -12.67
C GLY A 345 18.80 8.95 -12.02
N HIS A 346 19.34 9.14 -10.82
CA HIS A 346 19.88 10.39 -10.30
C HIS A 346 20.61 10.06 -8.98
N GLN A 347 21.88 9.63 -9.08
CA GLN A 347 22.80 9.80 -7.95
C GLN A 347 23.15 11.29 -7.88
N SER A 348 22.36 12.08 -7.16
CA SER A 348 22.70 13.48 -6.93
C SER A 348 23.83 13.55 -5.89
N VAL A 349 24.91 14.21 -6.27
CA VAL A 349 26.06 14.50 -5.42
C VAL A 349 25.60 15.46 -4.32
N ASN A 350 25.76 15.02 -3.07
CA ASN A 350 25.28 15.65 -1.84
C ASN A 350 25.92 17.03 -1.59
N THR A 351 25.40 18.08 -2.26
CA THR A 351 25.94 19.46 -2.23
C THR A 351 24.87 20.55 -2.08
N GLY A 352 23.61 20.17 -1.81
CA GLY A 352 22.48 21.08 -1.59
C GLY A 352 21.61 20.64 -0.40
N PRO A 353 20.50 21.33 -0.11
CA PRO A 353 19.58 20.94 0.96
C PRO A 353 19.09 19.51 0.76
N LYS A 354 19.10 18.70 1.84
CA LYS A 354 18.58 17.33 1.77
C LYS A 354 17.12 17.34 1.30
N PRO A 355 16.76 16.59 0.24
CA PRO A 355 15.39 16.55 -0.27
C PRO A 355 14.35 16.23 0.81
N SER A 356 14.67 15.32 1.74
CA SER A 356 13.83 14.96 2.88
C SER A 356 13.57 16.15 3.82
N ALA A 357 14.58 16.97 4.12
CA ALA A 357 14.46 18.12 5.01
C ALA A 357 13.55 19.20 4.41
N GLN A 358 13.71 19.50 3.12
CA GLN A 358 12.83 20.41 2.40
C GLN A 358 11.38 19.87 2.38
N ARG A 359 11.20 18.57 2.07
CA ARG A 359 9.87 17.96 2.05
C ARG A 359 9.18 18.02 3.42
N VAL A 360 9.90 17.72 4.51
CA VAL A 360 9.35 17.79 5.87
C VAL A 360 8.94 19.23 6.23
N ALA A 361 9.75 20.22 5.87
CA ALA A 361 9.40 21.63 6.06
C ALA A 361 8.15 22.02 5.26
N THR A 362 8.07 21.60 3.99
CA THR A 362 6.89 21.81 3.14
C THR A 362 5.65 21.16 3.74
N LEU A 363 5.73 19.93 4.25
CA LEU A 363 4.59 19.26 4.89
C LEU A 363 4.13 20.00 6.16
N ARG A 364 5.04 20.55 6.97
CA ARG A 364 4.66 21.43 8.09
C ARG A 364 3.98 22.71 7.61
N ALA A 365 4.42 23.30 6.51
CA ALA A 365 3.82 24.49 5.93
C ALA A 365 2.41 24.21 5.39
N VAL A 366 2.24 23.12 4.64
CA VAL A 366 0.94 22.63 4.15
C VAL A 366 -0.01 22.35 5.31
N HIS A 367 0.50 21.82 6.43
CA HIS A 367 -0.31 21.57 7.62
C HIS A 367 -0.97 22.85 8.12
N GLN A 368 -0.27 23.99 8.06
CA GLN A 368 -0.84 25.29 8.43
C GLN A 368 -1.94 25.79 7.48
N LEU A 369 -2.05 25.22 6.28
CA LEU A 369 -3.02 25.65 5.26
C LEU A 369 -4.25 24.74 5.19
N LEU A 370 -4.05 23.42 5.23
CA LEU A 370 -5.10 22.44 4.93
C LEU A 370 -5.80 21.88 6.16
N ASP A 371 -5.10 21.76 7.29
CA ASP A 371 -5.60 20.96 8.40
C ASP A 371 -6.36 21.81 9.42
N ASN A 372 -7.52 21.29 9.83
CA ASN A 372 -8.35 21.89 10.86
C ASN A 372 -9.01 20.80 11.73
N PRO A 373 -8.76 20.76 13.06
CA PRO A 373 -7.85 21.64 13.81
C PRO A 373 -6.37 21.41 13.47
N LEU A 374 -5.54 22.42 13.71
CA LEU A 374 -4.08 22.29 13.67
C LEU A 374 -3.60 21.40 14.83
N ILE A 375 -2.62 20.55 14.54
CA ILE A 375 -1.96 19.68 15.52
C ILE A 375 -0.72 20.40 16.06
N LEU A 376 0.06 20.96 15.13
CA LEU A 376 1.24 21.75 15.40
C LEU A 376 1.04 23.17 14.87
N GLU A 377 1.13 24.16 15.75
CA GLU A 377 1.14 25.57 15.38
C GLU A 377 2.58 26.00 15.07
N ASP A 378 2.95 25.92 13.79
CA ASP A 378 4.26 26.36 13.30
C ASP A 378 4.08 27.63 12.46
N ARG A 379 3.97 28.76 13.15
CA ARG A 379 3.78 30.10 12.54
C ARG A 379 4.90 30.53 11.59
N LEU A 380 6.04 29.81 11.59
CA LEU A 380 7.19 30.08 10.74
C LEU A 380 7.33 29.08 9.58
N ALA A 381 6.53 28.00 9.55
CA ALA A 381 6.67 26.91 8.57
C ALA A 381 6.59 27.38 7.12
N LEU A 382 5.67 28.30 6.80
CA LEU A 382 5.53 28.85 5.45
C LEU A 382 6.70 29.78 5.11
N LYS A 383 7.00 30.73 6.01
CA LYS A 383 8.05 31.74 5.79
C LYS A 383 9.44 31.13 5.63
N ILE A 384 9.78 30.12 6.42
CA ILE A 384 11.11 29.49 6.37
C ILE A 384 11.39 28.75 5.05
N LEU A 385 10.38 28.46 4.22
CA LEU A 385 10.59 27.89 2.88
C LEU A 385 11.19 28.90 1.89
N GLY A 386 11.10 30.20 2.19
CA GLY A 386 11.45 31.28 1.27
C GLY A 386 10.32 31.62 0.30
N GLY A 387 10.33 32.85 -0.24
CA GLY A 387 9.19 33.43 -0.96
C GLY A 387 8.69 32.62 -2.16
N ALA A 388 9.59 32.03 -2.95
CA ALA A 388 9.20 31.22 -4.12
C ALA A 388 8.49 29.91 -3.72
N ASN A 389 9.05 29.17 -2.76
CA ASN A 389 8.47 27.93 -2.27
C ASN A 389 7.19 28.16 -1.47
N GLU A 390 7.14 29.23 -0.67
CA GLU A 390 5.91 29.64 0.03
C GLU A 390 4.79 29.92 -0.98
N ALA A 391 5.07 30.69 -2.03
CA ALA A 391 4.09 30.99 -3.07
C ALA A 391 3.61 29.71 -3.77
N ALA A 392 4.52 28.80 -4.12
CA ALA A 392 4.19 27.53 -4.76
C ALA A 392 3.28 26.65 -3.89
N VAL A 393 3.59 26.54 -2.60
CA VAL A 393 2.79 25.76 -1.64
C VAL A 393 1.41 26.39 -1.45
N ARG A 394 1.31 27.72 -1.42
CA ARG A 394 0.01 28.40 -1.31
C ARG A 394 -0.84 28.27 -2.58
N SER A 395 -0.23 28.33 -3.76
CA SER A 395 -0.96 28.22 -5.03
C SER A 395 -1.41 26.80 -5.34
N ASN A 396 -0.77 25.78 -4.74
CA ASN A 396 -1.03 24.37 -5.04
C ASN A 396 -1.04 23.50 -3.77
N SER A 397 -1.66 23.99 -2.70
CA SER A 397 -1.74 23.24 -1.42
C SER A 397 -2.45 21.90 -1.61
N ASP A 398 -3.45 21.86 -2.47
CA ASP A 398 -4.28 20.68 -2.71
C ASP A 398 -3.51 19.50 -3.27
N HIS A 399 -2.36 19.73 -3.93
CA HIS A 399 -1.46 18.66 -4.36
C HIS A 399 -1.06 17.73 -3.21
N TYR A 400 -1.02 18.25 -1.98
CA TYR A 400 -0.63 17.51 -0.80
C TYR A 400 -1.81 16.84 -0.08
N ASP A 401 -3.05 16.98 -0.55
CA ASP A 401 -4.22 16.41 0.15
C ASP A 401 -4.59 14.98 -0.30
N ASP A 402 -3.72 14.28 -1.02
CA ASP A 402 -3.90 12.85 -1.29
C ASP A 402 -3.63 12.00 -0.02
N PRO A 403 -4.14 10.76 0.07
CA PRO A 403 -4.01 9.92 1.27
C PRO A 403 -2.57 9.70 1.74
N LEU A 404 -1.61 9.56 0.81
CA LEU A 404 -0.21 9.31 1.14
C LEU A 404 0.45 10.58 1.70
N SER A 405 0.30 11.71 0.99
CA SER A 405 0.83 13.01 1.45
C SER A 405 0.21 13.44 2.77
N LYS A 406 -1.09 13.20 2.97
CA LYS A 406 -1.78 13.45 4.23
C LYS A 406 -1.23 12.58 5.35
N GLY A 407 -1.02 11.28 5.10
CA GLY A 407 -0.39 10.37 6.06
C GLY A 407 0.99 10.86 6.52
N LEU A 408 1.84 11.26 5.58
CA LEU A 408 3.16 11.82 5.86
C LEU A 408 3.07 13.16 6.61
N ARG A 409 2.18 14.06 6.18
CA ARG A 409 1.96 15.35 6.83
C ARG A 409 1.53 15.19 8.29
N MET A 410 0.59 14.29 8.56
CA MET A 410 0.12 13.99 9.91
C MET A 410 1.24 13.38 10.76
N SER A 411 2.01 12.44 10.21
CA SER A 411 3.19 11.88 10.90
C SER A 411 4.19 12.98 11.30
N VAL A 412 4.49 13.91 10.39
CA VAL A 412 5.39 15.05 10.64
C VAL A 412 4.83 15.99 11.72
N ALA A 413 3.57 16.38 11.62
CA ALA A 413 2.96 17.31 12.60
C ALA A 413 2.86 16.68 13.99
N VAL A 414 2.39 15.43 14.07
CA VAL A 414 2.21 14.69 15.34
C VAL A 414 3.56 14.43 16.01
N ARG A 415 4.59 13.98 15.28
CA ARG A 415 5.91 13.69 15.90
C ARG A 415 6.58 14.92 16.48
N SER A 416 6.49 16.06 15.77
CA SER A 416 6.99 17.34 16.27
C SER A 416 6.20 17.80 17.48
N ARG A 417 4.85 17.75 17.42
CA ARG A 417 4.00 18.14 18.54
C ARG A 417 4.25 17.30 19.80
N TYR A 418 4.38 15.99 19.65
CA TYR A 418 4.66 15.09 20.76
C TYR A 418 6.01 15.39 21.42
N ALA A 419 7.08 15.53 20.63
CA ALA A 419 8.40 15.87 21.18
C ALA A 419 8.39 17.20 21.92
N GLU A 420 7.69 18.21 21.41
CA GLU A 420 7.53 19.49 22.11
C GLU A 420 6.74 19.40 23.40
N ASP A 421 5.67 18.59 23.44
CA ASP A 421 4.87 18.42 24.65
C ASP A 421 5.69 17.69 25.74
N GLU A 422 6.49 16.68 25.38
CA GLU A 422 7.42 16.04 26.30
C GLU A 422 8.56 16.98 26.73
N TRP A 423 9.10 17.78 25.82
CA TRP A 423 10.06 18.83 26.16
C TRP A 423 9.48 19.82 27.17
N ARG A 424 8.26 20.33 26.94
CA ARG A 424 7.59 21.25 27.88
C ARG A 424 7.38 20.62 29.27
N LYS A 425 7.12 19.31 29.34
CA LYS A 425 7.06 18.58 30.62
C LYS A 425 8.44 18.54 31.28
N ALA A 426 9.48 18.19 30.55
CA ALA A 426 10.85 18.15 31.05
C ALA A 426 11.33 19.54 31.55
N ALA A 427 11.07 20.60 30.78
CA ALA A 427 11.40 21.97 31.13
C ALA A 427 10.72 22.43 32.44
N ARG A 428 9.43 22.12 32.61
CA ARG A 428 8.70 22.38 33.88
C ARG A 428 9.28 21.64 35.08
N ASN A 429 9.96 20.52 34.84
CA ASN A 429 10.65 19.73 35.86
C ASN A 429 12.12 20.15 36.06
N GLY A 430 12.54 21.28 35.50
CA GLY A 430 13.87 21.87 35.73
C GLY A 430 14.95 21.48 34.72
N VAL A 431 14.61 20.73 33.66
CA VAL A 431 15.54 20.48 32.56
C VAL A 431 15.78 21.79 31.80
N SER A 432 17.05 22.18 31.63
CA SER A 432 17.42 23.51 31.12
C SER A 432 18.11 23.49 29.75
N GLN A 433 18.40 22.29 29.21
CA GLN A 433 19.10 22.08 27.94
C GLN A 433 18.20 21.29 27.00
N TYR A 434 17.94 21.85 25.81
CA TYR A 434 17.21 21.16 24.75
C TYR A 434 18.13 20.95 23.55
N VAL A 435 18.28 19.70 23.12
CA VAL A 435 19.10 19.32 21.96
C VAL A 435 18.20 18.78 20.86
N ILE A 436 18.24 19.40 19.69
CA ILE A 436 17.52 18.99 18.49
C ILE A 436 18.52 18.31 17.55
N LEU A 437 18.41 16.98 17.43
CA LEU A 437 19.28 16.15 16.61
C LEU A 437 18.72 16.03 15.19
N GLY A 438 19.52 16.41 14.19
CA GLY A 438 19.09 16.56 12.79
C GLY A 438 18.08 17.69 12.63
N ALA A 439 18.46 18.89 13.09
CA ALA A 439 17.57 20.02 13.22
C ALA A 439 16.94 20.48 11.90
N GLY A 440 17.56 20.24 10.73
CA GLY A 440 17.05 20.62 9.42
C GLY A 440 16.48 22.03 9.40
N LEU A 441 15.25 22.17 8.90
CA LEU A 441 14.48 23.42 9.00
C LEU A 441 13.50 23.44 10.19
N ASP A 442 13.74 22.73 11.29
CA ASP A 442 12.92 22.85 12.50
C ASP A 442 12.89 24.32 12.96
N THR A 443 11.70 24.82 13.31
CA THR A 443 11.49 26.20 13.69
C THR A 443 11.41 26.40 15.22
N TYR A 444 11.63 25.37 16.06
CA TYR A 444 11.30 25.39 17.50
C TYR A 444 12.00 26.54 18.22
N ALA A 445 13.32 26.60 18.03
CA ALA A 445 14.15 27.63 18.65
C ALA A 445 13.64 29.04 18.34
N TYR A 446 13.15 29.28 17.13
CA TYR A 446 12.73 30.60 16.66
C TYR A 446 11.27 30.94 17.06
N ARG A 447 10.42 29.92 17.27
CA ARG A 447 9.03 30.12 17.69
C ARG A 447 8.85 30.24 19.21
N GLU A 448 9.67 29.54 20.00
CA GLU A 448 9.48 29.29 21.45
C GLU A 448 10.77 29.51 22.28
N HIS A 449 11.54 30.55 21.97
CA HIS A 449 12.89 30.80 22.53
C HIS A 449 12.96 31.09 24.05
N HIS A 450 11.83 31.36 24.71
CA HIS A 450 11.81 31.71 26.15
C HIS A 450 11.78 30.50 27.09
N GLN A 451 11.50 29.29 26.58
CA GLN A 451 11.24 28.11 27.43
C GLN A 451 12.51 27.34 27.81
N ALA A 452 13.60 27.48 27.06
CA ALA A 452 14.88 26.82 27.30
C ALA A 452 15.96 27.86 27.62
N GLN A 453 16.84 27.54 28.58
CA GLN A 453 18.02 28.38 28.83
C GLN A 453 19.10 28.18 27.75
N ARG A 454 19.23 26.95 27.22
CA ARG A 454 20.15 26.61 26.14
C ARG A 454 19.48 25.64 25.17
N ILE A 455 19.50 25.99 23.89
CA ILE A 455 19.03 25.16 22.77
C ILE A 455 20.24 24.84 21.89
N PHE A 456 20.39 23.57 21.52
CA PHE A 456 21.44 23.11 20.62
C PHE A 456 20.80 22.52 19.37
N GLU A 457 21.15 23.01 18.19
CA GLU A 457 20.76 22.40 16.92
C GLU A 457 21.95 21.64 16.33
N VAL A 458 21.86 20.32 16.27
CA VAL A 458 22.88 19.43 15.71
C VAL A 458 22.48 19.05 14.30
N ASP A 459 23.29 19.35 13.30
CA ASP A 459 23.08 18.94 11.90
C ASP A 459 24.38 19.10 11.10
N LEU A 460 24.37 18.64 9.85
CA LEU A 460 25.47 18.81 8.92
C LEU A 460 25.78 20.31 8.70
N PRO A 461 27.07 20.68 8.54
CA PRO A 461 27.46 22.07 8.30
C PRO A 461 26.69 22.74 7.15
N ALA A 462 26.49 22.02 6.04
CA ALA A 462 25.78 22.50 4.86
C ALA A 462 24.28 22.74 5.14
N THR A 463 23.61 21.83 5.87
CA THR A 463 22.20 22.00 6.25
C THR A 463 22.01 23.23 7.14
N GLN A 464 22.92 23.45 8.11
CA GLN A 464 22.85 24.61 8.98
C GLN A 464 23.11 25.91 8.22
N GLN A 465 24.05 25.90 7.27
CA GLN A 465 24.26 27.06 6.41
C GLN A 465 22.99 27.41 5.62
N TRP A 466 22.39 26.41 4.96
CA TRP A 466 21.15 26.59 4.23
C TRP A 466 20.01 27.13 5.13
N LYS A 467 19.85 26.58 6.34
CA LYS A 467 18.86 27.08 7.30
C LYS A 467 19.09 28.56 7.63
N ARG A 468 20.33 28.97 7.90
CA ARG A 468 20.67 30.38 8.21
C ARG A 468 20.35 31.30 7.03
N GLU A 469 20.60 30.85 5.81
CA GLU A 469 20.24 31.60 4.59
C GLU A 469 18.71 31.75 4.49
N CYS A 470 17.94 30.69 4.73
CA CYS A 470 16.48 30.75 4.76
C CYS A 470 15.94 31.69 5.85
N LEU A 471 16.50 31.61 7.06
CA LEU A 471 16.11 32.48 8.19
C LEU A 471 16.41 33.96 7.88
N SER A 472 17.59 34.24 7.33
CA SER A 472 17.97 35.59 6.92
C SER A 472 17.08 36.13 5.81
N ALA A 473 16.76 35.32 4.80
CA ALA A 473 15.88 35.71 3.70
C ALA A 473 14.44 35.94 4.15
N ALA A 474 14.00 35.25 5.21
CA ALA A 474 12.66 35.35 5.77
C ALA A 474 12.54 36.40 6.91
N ASP A 475 13.62 37.13 7.21
CA ASP A 475 13.70 38.09 8.32
C ASP A 475 13.30 37.47 9.68
N ILE A 476 13.81 36.26 9.94
CA ILE A 476 13.57 35.53 11.20
C ILE A 476 14.81 35.66 12.08
N GLU A 477 14.63 36.30 13.25
CA GLU A 477 15.71 36.52 14.22
C GLU A 477 16.19 35.20 14.85
N ILE A 478 17.51 35.07 14.97
CA ILE A 478 18.16 33.94 15.66
C ILE A 478 18.26 34.27 17.15
N PRO A 479 17.62 33.49 18.04
CA PRO A 479 17.61 33.80 19.47
C PRO A 479 18.98 33.55 20.11
N ALA A 480 19.34 34.37 21.10
CA ALA A 480 20.61 34.25 21.82
C ALA A 480 20.76 32.94 22.63
N SER A 481 19.66 32.22 22.87
CA SER A 481 19.66 30.93 23.55
C SER A 481 20.03 29.75 22.64
N LEU A 482 20.13 29.96 21.32
CA LEU A 482 20.43 28.92 20.34
C LEU A 482 21.93 28.86 20.01
N THR A 483 22.49 27.65 20.10
CA THR A 483 23.84 27.31 19.64
C THR A 483 23.76 26.28 18.52
N TYR A 484 24.36 26.59 17.37
CA TYR A 484 24.53 25.64 16.26
C TYR A 484 25.71 24.69 16.52
N VAL A 485 25.50 23.40 16.29
CA VAL A 485 26.49 22.34 16.52
C VAL A 485 26.72 21.59 15.21
N PRO A 486 27.68 22.00 14.37
CA PRO A 486 27.93 21.36 13.07
C PRO A 486 28.50 19.95 13.28
N MET A 487 27.83 18.92 12.78
CA MET A 487 28.20 17.52 13.00
C MET A 487 27.62 16.58 11.93
N ASP A 488 28.40 15.57 11.52
CA ASP A 488 27.90 14.42 10.77
C ASP A 488 27.73 13.19 11.67
N PHE A 489 26.51 12.64 11.76
CA PHE A 489 26.19 11.46 12.58
C PHE A 489 26.95 10.19 12.19
N GLU A 490 27.46 10.08 10.96
CA GLU A 490 28.19 8.88 10.52
C GLU A 490 29.70 8.98 10.75
N HIS A 491 30.24 10.20 10.92
CA HIS A 491 31.68 10.45 10.92
C HIS A 491 32.20 11.13 12.21
N ASP A 492 31.33 11.81 12.94
CA ASP A 492 31.66 12.52 14.18
C ASP A 492 31.02 11.86 15.41
N THR A 493 31.55 12.17 16.60
CA THR A 493 30.95 11.74 17.87
C THR A 493 30.12 12.86 18.50
N LEU A 494 28.87 12.54 18.85
CA LEU A 494 27.93 13.51 19.44
C LEU A 494 28.47 14.12 20.74
N ALA A 495 29.19 13.30 21.52
CA ALA A 495 29.81 13.72 22.77
C ALA A 495 30.80 14.88 22.58
N ARG A 496 31.66 14.79 21.56
CA ARG A 496 32.69 15.80 21.27
C ARG A 496 32.02 17.09 20.81
N ALA A 497 31.15 17.01 19.81
CA ALA A 497 30.51 18.18 19.20
C ALA A 497 29.68 18.99 20.21
N LEU A 498 28.89 18.30 21.05
CA LEU A 498 28.11 18.99 22.09
C LEU A 498 29.00 19.60 23.18
N SER A 499 30.05 18.89 23.61
CA SER A 499 30.98 19.42 24.62
C SER A 499 31.68 20.69 24.13
N GLU A 500 32.13 20.72 22.88
CA GLU A 500 32.75 21.90 22.25
C GLU A 500 31.77 23.08 22.15
N ALA A 501 30.48 22.80 21.97
CA ALA A 501 29.41 23.80 21.93
C ALA A 501 28.94 24.31 23.31
N GLY A 502 29.52 23.78 24.41
CA GLY A 502 29.16 24.19 25.78
C GLY A 502 27.98 23.44 26.39
N PHE A 503 27.62 22.27 25.86
CA PHE A 503 26.68 21.35 26.49
C PHE A 503 27.22 20.82 27.82
N ARG A 504 26.38 20.80 28.86
CA ARG A 504 26.75 20.28 30.18
C ARG A 504 26.18 18.89 30.40
N LYS A 505 27.02 17.86 30.28
CA LYS A 505 26.63 16.45 30.44
C LYS A 505 26.18 16.07 31.87
N ASP A 506 26.69 16.81 32.85
CA ASP A 506 26.39 16.70 34.28
C ASP A 506 25.07 17.38 34.68
N ALA A 507 24.38 18.04 33.75
CA ALA A 507 23.05 18.60 33.95
C ALA A 507 22.02 17.87 33.06
N PRO A 508 20.78 17.66 33.54
CA PRO A 508 19.74 17.02 32.75
C PRO A 508 19.50 17.74 31.42
N ALA A 509 19.27 16.96 30.37
CA ALA A 509 19.01 17.45 29.02
C ALA A 509 17.89 16.65 28.33
N PHE A 510 17.12 17.34 27.50
CA PHE A 510 16.12 16.71 26.66
C PHE A 510 16.61 16.67 25.21
N PHE A 511 16.40 15.56 24.53
CA PHE A 511 16.81 15.34 23.15
C PHE A 511 15.57 15.05 22.29
N SER A 512 15.40 15.76 21.19
CA SER A 512 14.46 15.36 20.14
C SER A 512 15.23 14.94 18.91
N TRP A 513 14.95 13.75 18.39
CA TRP A 513 15.64 13.17 17.25
C TRP A 513 14.64 12.67 16.21
N LEU A 514 14.16 13.59 15.37
CA LEU A 514 12.97 13.38 14.55
C LEU A 514 13.32 13.33 13.06
N GLY A 515 12.92 12.24 12.39
CA GLY A 515 13.12 12.02 10.97
C GLY A 515 14.57 11.77 10.58
N VAL A 516 15.39 11.23 11.48
CA VAL A 516 16.83 11.02 11.26
C VAL A 516 17.21 9.56 11.36
N SER A 517 16.78 8.87 12.42
CA SER A 517 17.19 7.48 12.74
C SER A 517 17.04 6.55 11.54
N VAL A 518 15.96 6.69 10.76
CA VAL A 518 15.66 5.86 9.59
C VAL A 518 16.74 5.90 8.49
N TYR A 519 17.56 6.95 8.44
CA TYR A 519 18.64 7.12 7.47
C TYR A 519 20.01 6.67 7.99
N LEU A 520 20.09 6.18 9.24
CA LEU A 520 21.33 5.78 9.89
C LEU A 520 21.41 4.26 10.04
N GLU A 521 22.62 3.74 10.12
CA GLU A 521 22.86 2.36 10.50
C GLU A 521 22.47 2.12 11.97
N GLU A 522 22.02 0.91 12.30
CA GLU A 522 21.59 0.57 13.67
C GLU A 522 22.67 0.88 14.71
N GLU A 523 23.94 0.65 14.41
CA GLU A 523 25.03 0.90 15.35
C GLU A 523 25.22 2.40 15.66
N ALA A 524 25.07 3.28 14.67
CA ALA A 524 25.12 4.73 14.88
C ALA A 524 23.95 5.22 15.75
N ILE A 525 22.78 4.57 15.61
CA ILE A 525 21.62 4.80 16.47
C ILE A 525 21.93 4.44 17.91
N LEU A 526 22.46 3.23 18.13
CA LEU A 526 22.82 2.75 19.46
C LEU A 526 23.95 3.56 20.09
N GLU A 527 24.94 4.04 19.32
CA GLU A 527 26.01 4.91 19.83
C GLU A 527 25.47 6.24 20.34
N THR A 528 24.58 6.88 19.58
CA THR A 528 23.90 8.11 19.99
C THR A 528 23.10 7.88 21.28
N LEU A 529 22.36 6.77 21.37
CA LEU A 529 21.59 6.42 22.55
C LEU A 529 22.48 6.11 23.76
N ARG A 530 23.63 5.46 23.59
CA ARG A 530 24.63 5.24 24.67
C ARG A 530 25.15 6.57 25.21
N PHE A 531 25.42 7.54 24.34
CA PHE A 531 25.84 8.86 24.79
C PHE A 531 24.74 9.52 25.65
N ILE A 532 23.49 9.51 25.18
CA ILE A 532 22.35 10.08 25.91
C ILE A 532 22.18 9.36 27.26
N ALA A 533 22.23 8.02 27.29
CA ALA A 533 22.16 7.21 28.51
C ALA A 533 23.23 7.56 29.55
N SER A 534 24.36 8.10 29.11
CA SER A 534 25.46 8.52 29.99
C SER A 534 25.33 9.95 30.53
N CYS A 535 24.27 10.69 30.17
CA CYS A 535 23.98 12.02 30.71
C CYS A 535 23.40 11.96 32.12
N ALA A 536 23.28 13.12 32.79
CA ALA A 536 22.70 13.19 34.12
C ALA A 536 21.27 12.63 34.20
N ALA A 537 20.93 12.00 35.33
CA ALA A 537 19.61 11.45 35.60
C ALA A 537 18.50 12.50 35.39
N GLY A 538 17.39 12.08 34.79
CA GLY A 538 16.32 12.97 34.34
C GLY A 538 16.56 13.55 32.94
N SER A 539 17.65 13.17 32.27
CA SER A 539 17.77 13.38 30.82
C SER A 539 16.81 12.47 30.08
N ALA A 540 16.29 12.91 28.94
CA ALA A 540 15.31 12.15 28.18
C ALA A 540 15.46 12.34 26.67
N VAL A 541 15.03 11.36 25.89
CA VAL A 541 15.01 11.43 24.42
C VAL A 541 13.66 11.00 23.87
N VAL A 542 13.17 11.77 22.90
CA VAL A 542 12.08 11.37 22.00
C VAL A 542 12.66 11.22 20.59
N PHE A 543 12.49 10.04 20.01
CA PHE A 543 12.86 9.80 18.61
C PHE A 543 11.82 8.95 17.89
N ASP A 544 11.69 9.15 16.58
CA ASP A 544 10.87 8.28 15.73
C ASP A 544 11.72 7.18 15.09
N TYR A 545 11.07 6.06 14.78
CA TYR A 545 11.66 4.95 14.04
C TYR A 545 10.60 4.31 13.15
N VAL A 546 11.04 3.50 12.18
CA VAL A 546 10.17 2.73 11.29
C VAL A 546 10.12 1.27 11.72
N VAL A 547 8.93 0.69 11.67
CA VAL A 547 8.69 -0.70 12.09
C VAL A 547 9.16 -1.67 11.02
N THR A 548 9.70 -2.82 11.43
CA THR A 548 10.08 -3.90 10.51
C THR A 548 8.93 -4.27 9.56
N PRO A 549 9.13 -4.28 8.21
CA PRO A 549 8.06 -4.48 7.24
C PRO A 549 7.19 -5.73 7.47
N SER A 550 7.81 -6.83 7.92
CA SER A 550 7.13 -8.10 8.20
C SER A 550 6.09 -8.02 9.33
N LEU A 551 6.22 -7.04 10.23
CA LEU A 551 5.30 -6.81 11.35
C LEU A 551 4.11 -5.92 10.98
N LEU A 552 4.11 -5.33 9.78
CA LEU A 552 3.04 -4.45 9.32
C LEU A 552 1.93 -5.22 8.58
N PRO A 553 0.66 -4.77 8.73
CA PRO A 553 -0.43 -5.22 7.88
C PRO A 553 -0.13 -4.99 6.39
N PRO A 554 -0.69 -5.79 5.46
CA PRO A 554 -0.36 -5.73 4.04
C PRO A 554 -0.48 -4.32 3.42
N MET A 555 -1.55 -3.58 3.74
CA MET A 555 -1.77 -2.23 3.22
C MET A 555 -0.76 -1.20 3.74
N GLU A 556 -0.39 -1.28 5.03
CA GLU A 556 0.61 -0.38 5.61
C GLU A 556 2.01 -0.69 5.07
N ARG A 557 2.31 -1.98 4.85
CA ARG A 557 3.56 -2.41 4.23
C ARG A 557 3.69 -1.85 2.81
N LEU A 558 2.63 -1.95 2.01
CA LEU A 558 2.61 -1.39 0.65
C LEU A 558 2.82 0.13 0.65
N GLY A 559 2.11 0.86 1.51
CA GLY A 559 2.29 2.31 1.67
C GLY A 559 3.71 2.68 2.11
N MET A 560 4.29 1.91 3.02
CA MET A 560 5.68 2.11 3.46
C MET A 560 6.68 1.86 2.33
N GLU A 561 6.50 0.80 1.54
CA GLU A 561 7.37 0.48 0.40
C GLU A 561 7.36 1.59 -0.66
N LEU A 562 6.20 2.21 -0.92
CA LEU A 562 6.08 3.37 -1.80
C LEU A 562 6.91 4.55 -1.31
N VAL A 563 6.78 4.91 -0.03
CA VAL A 563 7.58 6.00 0.56
C VAL A 563 9.07 5.67 0.50
N ARG A 564 9.44 4.43 0.84
CA ARG A 564 10.83 3.94 0.82
C ARG A 564 11.44 4.01 -0.58
N ALA A 565 10.70 3.62 -1.62
CA ALA A 565 11.15 3.74 -3.00
C ALA A 565 11.39 5.21 -3.37
N LYS A 566 10.46 6.10 -2.99
CA LYS A 566 10.56 7.53 -3.33
C LYS A 566 11.74 8.24 -2.68
N VAL A 567 12.05 7.91 -1.42
CA VAL A 567 13.22 8.51 -0.73
C VAL A 567 14.53 7.94 -1.25
N ALA A 568 14.57 6.65 -1.62
CA ALA A 568 15.76 6.04 -2.23
C ALA A 568 16.08 6.66 -3.60
N GLU A 569 15.07 6.94 -4.42
CA GLU A 569 15.22 7.66 -5.70
C GLU A 569 15.85 9.06 -5.52
N ASN A 570 15.54 9.74 -4.41
CA ASN A 570 16.11 11.04 -4.07
C ASN A 570 17.49 10.95 -3.37
N GLY A 571 18.12 9.77 -3.33
CA GLY A 571 19.42 9.57 -2.72
C GLY A 571 19.42 9.41 -1.19
N GLU A 572 18.25 9.19 -0.58
CA GLU A 572 18.09 9.06 0.88
C GLU A 572 17.43 7.71 1.25
N PRO A 573 18.08 6.57 0.99
CA PRO A 573 17.51 5.26 1.30
C PRO A 573 17.37 5.06 2.80
N TRP A 574 16.25 4.43 3.20
CA TRP A 574 16.05 3.99 4.58
C TRP A 574 16.93 2.79 4.91
N LYS A 575 17.70 2.90 6.00
CA LYS A 575 18.73 1.95 6.43
C LYS A 575 18.29 1.07 7.61
N SER A 576 17.59 1.64 8.60
CA SER A 576 17.22 0.93 9.83
C SER A 576 15.72 0.65 9.95
N PHE A 577 15.36 -0.51 10.50
CA PHE A 577 13.99 -0.89 10.86
C PHE A 577 14.00 -1.64 12.19
N PHE A 578 12.98 -1.43 13.03
CA PHE A 578 12.96 -1.99 14.37
C PHE A 578 11.68 -2.75 14.69
N ASP A 579 11.84 -3.85 15.43
CA ASP A 579 10.76 -4.44 16.22
C ASP A 579 10.57 -3.58 17.49
N PRO A 580 9.36 -3.06 17.76
CA PRO A 580 9.10 -2.20 18.91
C PRO A 580 9.48 -2.81 20.26
N ALA A 581 9.17 -4.08 20.49
CA ALA A 581 9.43 -4.74 21.77
C ALA A 581 10.94 -4.93 21.97
N SER A 582 11.62 -5.40 20.93
CA SER A 582 13.07 -5.63 20.95
C SER A 582 13.85 -4.32 21.12
N LEU A 583 13.39 -3.22 20.52
CA LEU A 583 14.04 -1.91 20.64
C LEU A 583 13.94 -1.36 22.07
N ALA A 584 12.78 -1.49 22.74
CA ALA A 584 12.63 -1.03 24.11
C ALA A 584 13.58 -1.76 25.07
N ASP A 585 13.74 -3.08 24.90
CA ASP A 585 14.65 -3.88 25.72
C ASP A 585 16.12 -3.53 25.45
N LYS A 586 16.49 -3.30 24.18
CA LYS A 586 17.81 -2.79 23.81
C LYS A 586 18.09 -1.44 24.48
N ILE A 587 17.15 -0.51 24.48
CA ILE A 587 17.35 0.81 25.08
C ILE A 587 17.53 0.72 26.61
N ARG A 588 16.74 -0.11 27.29
CA ARG A 588 16.93 -0.34 28.74
C ARG A 588 18.31 -0.90 29.05
N SER A 589 18.84 -1.80 28.21
CA SER A 589 20.17 -2.36 28.42
C SER A 589 21.32 -1.36 28.20
N LEU A 590 21.06 -0.22 27.54
CA LEU A 590 22.03 0.89 27.40
C LEU A 590 22.13 1.76 28.66
N GLY A 591 21.22 1.61 29.64
CA GLY A 591 21.24 2.36 30.88
C GLY A 591 20.07 3.34 31.08
N PHE A 592 19.08 3.36 30.18
CA PHE A 592 17.84 4.10 30.40
C PHE A 592 16.96 3.40 31.43
N SER A 593 16.41 4.15 32.39
CA SER A 593 15.45 3.65 33.38
C SER A 593 14.07 3.39 32.79
N GLU A 594 13.67 4.17 31.77
CA GLU A 594 12.42 4.00 31.03
C GLU A 594 12.65 3.96 29.51
N ALA A 595 11.86 3.14 28.82
CA ALA A 595 11.83 3.06 27.35
C ALA A 595 10.41 2.73 26.89
N ASN A 596 9.65 3.78 26.56
CA ASN A 596 8.22 3.71 26.30
C ASN A 596 7.94 3.89 24.79
N ASN A 597 7.47 2.82 24.16
CA ASN A 597 6.93 2.90 22.80
C ASN A 597 5.57 3.61 22.82
N VAL A 598 5.47 4.70 22.10
CA VAL A 598 4.22 5.45 21.96
C VAL A 598 3.42 4.83 20.82
N SER A 599 2.29 4.22 21.15
CA SER A 599 1.47 3.52 20.16
C SER A 599 0.73 4.51 19.24
N PRO A 600 0.44 4.13 17.98
CA PRO A 600 -0.41 4.94 17.11
C PRO A 600 -1.77 5.24 17.72
N GLU A 601 -2.37 4.30 18.46
CA GLU A 601 -3.64 4.50 19.16
C GLU A 601 -3.54 5.60 20.21
N ASN A 602 -2.44 5.64 20.95
CA ASN A 602 -2.18 6.69 21.93
C ASN A 602 -2.06 8.06 21.24
N LEU A 603 -1.26 8.17 20.19
CA LEU A 603 -1.12 9.42 19.41
C LEU A 603 -2.44 9.86 18.78
N ASN A 604 -3.20 8.92 18.23
CA ASN A 604 -4.53 9.16 17.68
C ASN A 604 -5.47 9.76 18.74
N ASN A 605 -5.49 9.17 19.94
CA ASN A 605 -6.36 9.61 21.03
C ASN A 605 -5.97 10.99 21.58
N ILE A 606 -4.67 11.32 21.61
CA ILE A 606 -4.19 12.61 22.14
C ILE A 606 -4.35 13.72 21.11
N TYR A 607 -3.96 13.49 19.85
CA TYR A 607 -3.78 14.57 18.87
C TYR A 607 -4.79 14.58 17.73
N LEU A 608 -5.47 13.47 17.46
CA LEU A 608 -6.37 13.34 16.31
C LEU A 608 -7.84 13.18 16.71
N THR A 609 -8.14 13.19 18.01
CA THR A 609 -9.51 13.23 18.53
C THR A 609 -10.19 14.53 18.12
N GLY A 610 -11.35 14.43 17.46
CA GLY A 610 -12.16 15.58 17.04
C GLY A 610 -11.94 16.05 15.61
N ARG A 611 -11.05 15.39 14.84
CA ARG A 611 -10.96 15.63 13.40
C ARG A 611 -12.24 15.18 12.69
N LYS A 612 -12.72 16.01 11.75
CA LYS A 612 -13.94 15.74 10.98
C LYS A 612 -13.74 14.77 9.82
N ASP A 613 -12.50 14.59 9.38
CA ASP A 613 -12.15 13.74 8.25
C ASP A 613 -11.91 12.27 8.62
N GLY A 614 -12.03 11.92 9.90
CA GLY A 614 -11.86 10.55 10.40
C GLY A 614 -10.44 9.99 10.24
N PHE A 615 -9.44 10.82 9.92
CA PHE A 615 -8.08 10.35 9.71
C PHE A 615 -7.48 9.72 10.98
N ARG A 616 -6.78 8.60 10.82
CA ARG A 616 -6.03 7.93 11.89
C ARG A 616 -4.61 7.59 11.41
N MET A 617 -3.63 7.84 12.28
CA MET A 617 -2.25 7.39 12.09
C MET A 617 -2.19 5.86 12.09
N GLY A 618 -1.45 5.30 11.12
CA GLY A 618 -1.08 3.88 11.05
C GLY A 618 0.15 3.55 11.90
N GLY A 619 0.64 2.32 11.78
CA GLY A 619 1.71 1.76 12.61
C GLY A 619 3.11 1.72 11.99
N SER A 620 3.28 2.15 10.74
CA SER A 620 4.57 2.08 10.01
C SER A 620 5.69 2.92 10.62
N SER A 621 5.37 4.06 11.22
CA SER A 621 6.29 4.89 11.99
C SER A 621 5.80 5.01 13.44
N ARG A 622 6.73 4.92 14.40
CA ARG A 622 6.45 4.98 15.83
C ARG A 622 7.38 5.95 16.52
N LEU A 623 6.97 6.43 17.69
CA LEU A 623 7.79 7.24 18.58
C LEU A 623 8.22 6.41 19.78
N LEU A 624 9.42 6.69 20.27
CA LEU A 624 9.92 6.16 21.53
C LEU A 624 10.32 7.33 22.43
N HIS A 625 9.86 7.28 23.68
CA HIS A 625 10.30 8.18 24.74
C HIS A 625 11.09 7.39 25.78
N ALA A 626 12.35 7.77 26.00
CA ALA A 626 13.22 7.12 26.97
C ALA A 626 13.80 8.14 27.97
N ILE A 627 13.98 7.71 29.22
CA ILE A 627 14.46 8.53 30.34
C ILE A 627 15.66 7.84 30.98
N VAL A 628 16.69 8.63 31.29
CA VAL A 628 17.89 8.22 32.02
C VAL A 628 17.61 8.20 33.52
#